data_AF-A0A971QHU2-F1
#
_entry.id   AF-A0A971QHU2-F1
#
_cell.length_a   1.000
_cell.length_b   1.000
_cell.length_c   1.000
_cell.angle_alpha   90.00
_cell.angle_beta   90.00
_cell.angle_gamma   90.00
#
_symmetry.space_group_name_H-M   'P 1'
#
loop_
_entity.id
_entity.type
_entity.pdbx_description
1 polymer ?
#
loop_
_entity_poly.entity_id
_entity_poly.type
_entity_poly.pdbx_seq_one_letter_code
_entity_poly.pdbx_strand_id
1 'polypeptide(L)' 'MPRAPKPPQYREKSVSGQSYAVVTIRNPETGARRDLYLGHCGSAESRRRYAQVVAEWTQDQSTWTQDESD' A
#
# COMPACT_ATOMS: atom_id res chain seq x y z
N MET A 1 -16.84 0.09 15.55
CA MET A 1 -15.40 0.42 15.47
C MET A 1 -14.96 0.31 14.02
N PRO A 2 -14.66 1.42 13.32
CA PRO A 2 -13.99 1.33 12.02
C PRO A 2 -12.69 0.53 12.20
N ARG A 3 -12.44 -0.42 11.29
CA ARG A 3 -11.24 -1.26 11.41
C ARG A 3 -10.03 -0.41 11.12
N ALA A 4 -9.04 -0.46 12.01
CA ALA A 4 -7.77 0.21 11.78
C ALA A 4 -7.25 -0.09 10.36
N PRO A 5 -6.80 0.94 9.64
CA PRO A 5 -6.29 0.80 8.28
C PRO A 5 -5.13 -0.19 8.30
N LYS A 6 -5.16 -1.19 7.42
CA LYS A 6 -4.07 -2.16 7.34
C LYS A 6 -2.92 -1.57 6.51
N PRO A 7 -1.67 -1.69 6.97
CA PRO A 7 -0.54 -1.22 6.19
C PRO A 7 -0.49 -1.92 4.83
N PRO A 8 -0.07 -1.21 3.77
CA PRO A 8 0.02 -1.77 2.43
C PRO A 8 0.98 -2.95 2.43
N GLN A 9 0.50 -4.09 1.93
CA GLN A 9 1.24 -5.34 1.98
C GLN A 9 2.10 -5.49 0.73
N TYR A 10 3.41 -5.50 0.90
CA TYR A 10 4.35 -5.84 -0.17
C TYR A 10 4.34 -7.36 -0.40
N ARG A 11 4.07 -7.77 -1.63
CA ARG A 11 4.02 -9.16 -2.06
C ARG A 11 4.87 -9.36 -3.30
N GLU A 12 5.53 -10.50 -3.37
CA GLU A 12 6.14 -10.98 -4.60
C GLU A 12 5.14 -11.85 -5.36
N LYS A 13 5.06 -11.65 -6.67
CA LYS A 13 4.24 -12.44 -7.58
C LYS A 13 5.09 -12.89 -8.76
N SER A 14 5.26 -14.19 -8.89
CA SER A 14 5.96 -14.78 -10.03
C SER A 14 4.97 -15.05 -11.16
N VAL A 15 5.23 -14.48 -12.35
CA VAL A 15 4.43 -14.70 -13.56
C VAL A 15 5.40 -15.06 -14.68
N SER A 16 5.19 -16.25 -15.28
CA SER A 16 6.00 -16.73 -16.41
C SER A 16 7.51 -16.76 -16.15
N GLY A 17 7.93 -17.06 -14.92
CA GLY A 17 9.34 -17.11 -14.52
C GLY A 17 9.97 -15.76 -14.14
N GLN A 18 9.21 -14.66 -14.19
CA GLN A 18 9.65 -13.35 -13.71
C GLN A 18 8.97 -12.98 -12.39
N SER A 19 9.75 -12.47 -11.44
CA SER A 19 9.27 -12.02 -10.13
C SER A 19 8.88 -10.54 -10.19
N TYR A 20 7.61 -10.24 -9.89
CA TYR A 20 7.07 -8.90 -9.82
C TYR A 20 6.73 -8.52 -8.39
N ALA A 21 7.07 -7.30 -8.01
CA ALA A 21 6.62 -6.69 -6.78
C ALA A 21 5.21 -6.14 -6.97
N VAL A 22 4.31 -6.55 -6.08
CA VAL A 22 2.92 -6.08 -6.03
C VAL A 22 2.66 -5.56 -4.63
N VAL A 23 2.03 -4.40 -4.51
CA VAL A 23 1.56 -3.91 -3.23
C VAL A 23 0.04 -3.84 -3.22
N THR A 24 -0.57 -4.44 -2.21
CA THR A 24 -2.01 -4.37 -2.02
C THR A 24 -2.32 -3.26 -1.03
N ILE A 25 -2.94 -2.19 -1.53
CA ILE A 25 -3.47 -1.09 -0.71
C ILE A 25 -4.93 -1.41 -0.39
N ARG A 26 -5.32 -1.19 0.86
CA ARG A 26 -6.72 -1.26 1.26
C ARG A 26 -7.21 0.12 1.65
N ASN A 27 -8.25 0.59 0.99
CA ASN A 27 -8.93 1.81 1.38
C ASN A 27 -9.75 1.52 2.66
N PRO A 28 -9.53 2.26 3.76
CA PRO A 28 -10.23 2.03 5.02
C PRO A 28 -11.70 2.48 4.99
N GLU A 29 -12.03 3.51 4.21
CA GLU A 29 -13.37 4.10 4.11
C GLU A 29 -14.32 3.21 3.30
N THR A 30 -13.87 2.75 2.13
CA THR A 30 -14.70 1.94 1.20
C THR A 30 -14.48 0.44 1.38
N GLY A 31 -13.42 0.04 2.07
CA GLY A 31 -12.99 -1.36 2.17
C GLY A 31 -12.41 -1.95 0.88
N ALA A 32 -12.32 -1.15 -0.20
CA ALA A 32 -11.80 -1.55 -1.49
C ALA A 32 -10.33 -1.95 -1.41
N ARG A 33 -9.92 -2.90 -2.27
CA ARG A 33 -8.55 -3.36 -2.40
C ARG A 33 -8.03 -2.94 -3.76
N ARG A 34 -6.80 -2.43 -3.80
CA ARG A 34 -6.12 -2.06 -5.03
C ARG A 34 -4.74 -2.70 -5.04
N ASP A 35 -4.49 -3.52 -6.04
CA ASP A 35 -3.19 -4.12 -6.27
C ASP A 35 -2.40 -3.25 -7.26
N LEU A 36 -1.27 -2.73 -6.82
CA LEU A 36 -0.37 -1.94 -7.66
C LEU A 36 0.88 -2.75 -7.99
N TYR A 37 1.21 -2.83 -9.28
CA TYR A 37 2.45 -3.44 -9.74
C TYR A 37 3.60 -2.44 -9.64
N LEU A 38 4.62 -2.78 -8.86
CA LEU A 38 5.79 -1.94 -8.60
C LEU A 38 6.95 -2.25 -9.56
N GLY A 39 6.80 -3.24 -10.44
CA GLY A 39 7.84 -3.69 -11.38
C GLY A 39 8.55 -4.95 -10.87
N HIS A 40 9.82 -5.14 -11.25
CA HIS A 40 10.56 -6.34 -10.89
C HIS A 40 10.86 -6.40 -9.38
N CYS A 41 10.63 -7.55 -8.76
CA CYS A 41 10.89 -7.74 -7.34
C CYS A 41 12.39 -7.57 -7.02
N GLY A 42 12.69 -6.95 -5.87
CA GLY A 42 14.06 -6.69 -5.42
C GLY A 42 14.78 -5.52 -6.10
N SER A 43 14.21 -4.95 -7.16
CA SER A 43 14.81 -3.81 -7.87
C SER A 43 14.80 -2.52 -7.04
N ALA A 44 15.69 -1.59 -7.38
CA ALA A 44 15.67 -0.25 -6.78
C ALA A 44 14.36 0.50 -7.12
N GLU A 45 13.82 0.28 -8.33
CA GLU A 45 12.55 0.89 -8.76
C GLU A 45 11.36 0.44 -7.90
N SER A 46 11.22 -0.87 -7.66
CA SER A 46 10.11 -1.40 -6.86
C SER A 46 10.17 -0.94 -5.41
N ARG A 47 11.37 -0.83 -4.83
CA ARG A 47 11.57 -0.25 -3.49
C ARG A 47 11.20 1.23 -3.43
N ARG A 48 11.61 2.02 -4.44
CA ARG A 48 11.25 3.45 -4.52
C ARG A 48 9.74 3.64 -4.63
N ARG A 49 9.08 2.88 -5.51
CA ARG A 49 7.63 2.94 -5.65
C ARG A 49 6.90 2.48 -4.39
N TYR A 50 7.39 1.43 -3.72
CA TYR A 50 6.83 1.00 -2.44
C TYR A 50 6.91 2.13 -1.40
N ALA A 51 8.05 2.80 -1.27
CA ALA A 51 8.21 3.93 -0.36
C ALA A 51 7.24 5.08 -0.66
N GLN A 52 7.02 5.40 -1.94
CA GLN A 52 6.04 6.42 -2.34
C GLN A 52 4.60 6.01 -1.97
N VAL A 53 4.23 4.75 -2.21
CA VAL A 53 2.90 4.22 -1.86
C VAL A 53 2.68 4.24 -0.35
N VAL A 54 3.68 3.84 0.43
CA VAL A 54 3.59 3.88 1.91
C VAL A 54 3.46 5.32 2.40
N ALA A 55 4.23 6.26 1.85
CA ALA A 55 4.15 7.67 2.23
C ALA A 55 2.77 8.27 1.94
N GLU A 56 2.22 8.01 0.74
CA GLU A 56 0.87 8.42 0.35
C GLU A 56 -0.19 7.80 1.28
N TRP A 57 -0.09 6.51 1.56
CA TRP A 57 -1.00 5.81 2.47
C TRP A 57 -0.93 6.38 3.89
N THR A 58 0.26 6.67 4.42
CA THR A 58 0.43 7.26 5.75
C THR A 58 -0.12 8.68 5.83
N GLN A 59 0.02 9.48 4.77
CA GLN A 59 -0.58 10.81 4.72
C GLN A 59 -2.11 10.73 4.71
N ASP A 60 -2.69 9.84 3.91
CA ASP A 60 -4.14 9.59 3.84
C ASP A 60 -4.73 9.13 5.18
N GLN A 61 -3.98 8.32 5.95
CA GLN A 61 -4.39 7.95 7.33
C GLN A 61 -4.26 9.09 8.34
N SER A 62 -3.25 9.96 8.17
CA SER A 62 -3.00 11.05 9.12
C SER A 62 -4.08 12.12 9.04
N THR A 63 -4.66 12.35 7.86
CA THR A 63 -5.79 13.27 7.68
C THR A 63 -7.08 12.83 8.37
N TRP A 64 -7.18 11.57 8.81
CA TRP A 64 -8.38 11.02 9.46
C TRP A 64 -8.29 11.02 11.00
N THR A 65 -7.11 11.19 11.60
CA THR A 65 -6.91 11.03 13.06
C THR A 65 -7.10 12.34 13.84
N GLN A 66 -7.38 13.47 13.18
CA GLN A 66 -7.37 14.78 13.82
C GLN A 66 -8.75 15.38 14.18
N ASP A 67 -9.83 14.62 14.01
CA ASP A 67 -11.22 15.06 14.28
C ASP A 67 -11.89 14.23 15.41
N GLU A 68 -11.22 14.08 16.56
CA GLU A 68 -11.88 13.64 17.80
C GLU A 68 -11.06 14.15 19.01
N SER A 69 -11.25 15.41 19.37
CA SER A 69 -11.00 15.95 20.72
C SER A 69 -11.68 17.32 20.84
N ASP A 70 -12.97 17.31 21.21
CA ASP A 70 -13.63 18.42 21.92
C ASP A 70 -14.33 17.82 23.16
#